data_AF-A0A2S6RPE0-F1
#
_entry.id   AF-A0A2S6RPE0-F1
#
_cell.length_a   1.000
_cell.length_b   1.000
_cell.length_c   1.000
_cell.angle_alpha   90.00
_cell.angle_beta   90.00
_cell.angle_gamma   90.00
#
_symmetry.space_group_name_H-M   'P 1'
#
loop_
_entity.id
_entity.type
_entity.pdbx_description
1 polymer ?
#
loop_
_entity_poly.entity_id
_entity_poly.type
_entity_poly.pdbx_seq_one_letter_code
_entity_poly.pdbx_strand_id
1 'polypeptide(L)' 'MTTKKNLINELCEMPEHLRGISKEMLLNKYKKNIIDQSLNEEIIKIRKWHNGPGEIIIPTKKGLALYKKKT' A
#
# COMPACT_ATOMS: atom_id res chain seq x y z
N MET A 1 12.84 -11.83 1.93
CA MET A 1 13.08 -10.40 1.59
C MET A 1 11.74 -9.71 1.42
N THR A 2 11.46 -8.65 2.17
CA THR A 2 10.30 -7.79 1.93
C THR A 2 10.54 -6.99 0.65
N THR A 3 9.56 -7.00 -0.26
CA THR A 3 9.66 -6.35 -1.57
C THR A 3 8.43 -5.48 -1.84
N LYS A 4 8.56 -4.52 -2.77
CA LYS A 4 7.44 -3.72 -3.28
C LYS A 4 6.29 -4.59 -3.81
N LYS A 5 6.62 -5.73 -4.42
CA LYS A 5 5.63 -6.69 -4.93
C LYS A 5 4.81 -7.33 -3.81
N ASN A 6 5.44 -7.66 -2.68
CA ASN A 6 4.74 -8.20 -1.51
C ASN A 6 3.80 -7.16 -0.90
N LEU A 7 4.25 -5.91 -0.76
CA LEU A 7 3.43 -4.79 -0.28
C LEU A 7 2.17 -4.60 -1.15
N ILE A 8 2.33 -4.59 -2.47
CA ILE A 8 1.20 -4.45 -3.41
C ILE A 8 0.28 -5.67 -3.35
N ASN A 9 0.81 -6.89 -3.26
CA ASN A 9 -0.02 -8.08 -3.11
C ASN A 9 -0.87 -8.01 -1.84
N GLU A 10 -0.27 -7.69 -0.69
CA GLU A 10 -0.99 -7.62 0.59
C GLU A 10 -2.10 -6.55 0.56
N LEU A 11 -1.82 -5.39 -0.05
CA LEU A 11 -2.82 -4.34 -0.23
C LEU A 11 -3.94 -4.71 -1.21
N CYS A 12 -3.67 -5.58 -2.19
CA CYS A 12 -4.60 -5.87 -3.30
C CYS A 12 -5.32 -7.21 -3.19
N GLU A 13 -4.82 -8.14 -2.37
CA GLU A 13 -5.48 -9.42 -2.03
C GLU A 13 -6.82 -9.21 -1.32
N MET A 14 -6.94 -8.11 -0.57
CA MET A 14 -8.19 -7.74 0.08
C MET A 14 -9.24 -7.26 -0.94
N PRO A 15 -10.55 -7.51 -0.67
CA PRO A 15 -11.65 -6.93 -1.45
C PRO A 15 -11.51 -5.41 -1.58
N GLU A 16 -11.89 -4.85 -2.73
CA GLU A 16 -11.61 -3.44 -3.06
C GLU A 16 -12.06 -2.44 -2.00
N HIS A 17 -13.24 -2.65 -1.42
CA HIS A 17 -13.82 -1.81 -0.37
C HIS A 17 -13.09 -1.90 0.97
N LEU A 18 -12.27 -2.93 1.18
CA LEU A 18 -11.44 -3.14 2.38
C LEU A 18 -9.96 -2.82 2.15
N ARG A 19 -9.56 -2.41 0.93
CA ARG A 19 -8.16 -2.13 0.64
C ARG A 19 -7.68 -0.92 1.44
N GLY A 20 -6.84 -1.19 2.41
CA GLY A 20 -6.15 -0.18 3.18
C GLY A 20 -5.57 -0.75 4.45
N ILE A 21 -4.30 -0.43 4.70
CA ILE A 21 -3.58 -0.84 5.89
C ILE A 21 -3.05 0.42 6.56
N SER A 22 -3.09 0.50 7.89
CA SER A 22 -2.51 1.64 8.59
C SER A 22 -1.02 1.74 8.29
N LYS A 23 -0.53 2.98 8.16
CA LYS A 23 0.90 3.24 7.93
C LYS A 23 1.78 2.61 9.01
N GLU A 24 1.35 2.67 10.26
CA GLU A 24 2.06 2.06 11.40
C GLU A 24 2.19 0.54 11.23
N MET A 25 1.11 -0.14 10.86
CA MET A 25 1.15 -1.59 10.63
C MET A 25 2.07 -1.96 9.47
N LEU A 26 2.10 -1.15 8.41
CA LEU A 26 3.04 -1.35 7.31
C LEU A 26 4.49 -1.09 7.72
N LEU A 27 4.77 -0.07 8.54
CA LEU A 27 6.12 0.22 9.05
C LEU A 27 6.64 -0.90 9.98
N ASN A 28 5.74 -1.61 10.67
CA ASN A 28 6.10 -2.78 11.47
C ASN A 28 6.43 -4.01 10.61
N LYS A 29 5.89 -4.11 9.39
CA LYS A 29 6.08 -5.26 8.49
C LYS A 29 7.15 -5.02 7.41
N TYR A 30 7.28 -3.78 6.94
CA TYR A 30 8.12 -3.40 5.81
C TYR A 30 9.12 -2.33 6.22
N LYS A 31 10.31 -2.39 5.62
CA LYS A 31 11.30 -1.32 5.77
C LYS A 31 10.70 0.00 5.25
N LYS A 32 10.93 1.08 5.99
CA LYS A 32 10.50 2.44 5.62
C LYS A 32 10.88 2.80 4.17
N ASN A 33 12.07 2.42 3.71
CA ASN A 33 12.53 2.71 2.35
C ASN A 33 11.64 2.09 1.26
N ILE A 34 11.07 0.90 1.48
CA ILE A 34 10.17 0.23 0.53
C ILE A 34 8.87 1.03 0.42
N ILE A 35 8.35 1.49 1.56
CA ILE A 35 7.13 2.29 1.61
C ILE A 35 7.38 3.65 0.93
N ASP A 36 8.47 4.33 1.27
CA ASP A 36 8.82 5.63 0.68
C ASP A 36 9.04 5.53 -0.84
N GLN A 37 9.76 4.51 -1.32
CA GLN A 37 9.91 4.26 -2.75
C GLN A 37 8.57 3.98 -3.43
N SER A 38 7.68 3.24 -2.77
CA SER A 38 6.36 2.91 -3.31
C SER A 38 5.43 4.13 -3.36
N LEU A 39 5.58 5.06 -2.41
CA LEU A 39 4.90 6.36 -2.43
C LEU A 39 5.45 7.24 -3.55
N ASN A 40 6.78 7.31 -3.69
CA ASN A 40 7.44 8.11 -4.73
C ASN A 40 7.13 7.60 -6.15
N GLU A 41 7.01 6.28 -6.31
CA GLU A 41 6.59 5.66 -7.58
C GLU A 41 5.07 5.74 -7.82
N GLU A 42 4.31 6.34 -6.89
CA GLU A 42 2.86 6.48 -6.93
C GLU A 42 2.12 5.14 -7.10
N ILE A 43 2.70 4.04 -6.64
CA ILE A 43 2.04 2.71 -6.66
C ILE A 43 1.12 2.54 -5.45
N ILE A 44 1.40 3.26 -4.37
CA ILE A 44 0.54 3.42 -3.19
C ILE A 44 0.33 4.90 -2.90
N LYS A 45 -0.70 5.23 -2.13
CA LYS A 45 -0.93 6.58 -1.64
C LYS A 45 -1.42 6.57 -0.20
N ILE A 46 -1.18 7.68 0.50
CA ILE A 46 -1.70 7.92 1.84
C ILE A 46 -3.10 8.52 1.72
N ARG A 47 -4.05 7.95 2.47
CA ARG A 47 -5.40 8.44 2.69
C ARG A 47 -5.56 8.73 4.18
N LYS A 48 -5.91 9.96 4.53
CA LYS A 48 -6.25 10.31 5.91
C LYS A 48 -7.67 9.83 6.23
N TRP A 49 -7.89 9.41 7.47
CA TRP A 49 -9.25 9.21 7.96
C TRP A 49 -10.01 10.53 7.97
N HIS A 50 -11.32 10.48 7.73
CA HIS A 50 -12.15 11.69 7.70
C HIS A 50 -12.13 12.43 9.04
N ASN A 51 -12.09 11.69 10.16
CA ASN A 51 -12.15 12.21 11.53
C ASN A 51 -11.09 11.60 12.48
N GLY A 52 -9.98 11.07 11.96
CA GLY A 52 -8.97 10.38 12.78
C GLY A 52 -7.56 10.84 12.48
N PRO A 53 -6.63 10.82 13.46
CA PRO A 53 -5.24 11.22 13.27
C PRO A 53 -4.45 10.21 12.41
N GLY A 54 -5.03 9.05 12.10
CA GLY A 54 -4.34 7.96 11.41
C GLY A 54 -4.18 8.16 9.90
N GLU A 55 -3.10 7.59 9.37
CA GLU A 55 -2.82 7.48 7.94
C GLU A 55 -3.05 6.04 7.47
N ILE A 56 -3.90 5.86 6.46
CA ILE A 56 -4.09 4.59 5.76
C ILE A 56 -3.29 4.63 4.46
N ILE A 57 -2.59 3.55 4.13
CA ILE A 57 -1.99 3.37 2.82
C ILE A 57 -2.91 2.49 1.98
N ILE A 58 -3.21 2.96 0.78
CA ILE A 58 -4.05 2.25 -0.21
C ILE A 58 -3.31 2.13 -1.55
N PRO A 59 -3.57 1.08 -2.35
CA PRO A 59 -2.99 0.98 -3.68
C PRO A 59 -3.60 2.03 -4.61
N THR A 60 -2.79 2.59 -5.51
CA THR A 60 -3.27 3.48 -6.57
C THR A 60 -3.74 2.65 -7.78
N LYS A 61 -4.31 3.31 -8.80
CA LYS A 61 -4.57 2.66 -10.10
C LYS A 61 -3.30 2.04 -10.69
N LYS A 62 -2.14 2.69 -10.51
CA LYS A 62 -0.84 2.19 -10.95
C LYS A 62 -0.41 0.95 -10.17
N GLY A 63 -0.55 0.96 -8.85
CA GLY A 63 -0.30 -0.22 -8.01
C GLY A 63 -1.21 -1.40 -8.35
N LEU A 64 -2.49 -1.12 -8.60
CA LEU A 64 -3.46 -2.13 -9.05
C LEU A 64 -3.09 -2.71 -10.42
N ALA A 65 -2.63 -1.89 -11.36
CA ALA A 65 -2.16 -2.37 -12.66
C ALA A 65 -0.93 -3.28 -12.50
N LEU A 66 0.00 -2.94 -11.60
CA LEU A 66 1.14 -3.81 -11.29
C LEU A 66 0.72 -5.15 -10.68
N TYR A 67 -0.30 -5.13 -9.82
CA TYR A 67 -0.88 -6.36 -9.28
C TYR A 67 -1.54 -7.21 -10.37
N LYS A 68 -2.30 -6.59 -11.28
CA LYS A 68 -3.00 -7.28 -12.39
C LYS A 68 -2.06 -7.83 -13.46
N LYS A 69 -0.90 -7.22 -13.69
CA LYS A 69 0.17 -7.75 -14.56
C LYS A 69 0.85 -9.02 -14.02
N LYS A 70 0.24 -9.72 -13.06
CA LYS A 70 0.66 -11.06 -12.62
C LYS A 70 0.41 -12.15 -13.67
N THR A 71 -0.07 -11.79 -14.86
CA THR A 71 -0.29 -12.69 -16.00
C THR A 71 0.83 -12.54 -17.01
#